data_AF-A0A6A2ZBG9-F1
#
_entry.id   AF-A0A6A2ZBG9-F1
#
_cell.length_a   1.000
_cell.length_b   1.000
_cell.length_c   1.000
_cell.angle_alpha   90.00
_cell.angle_beta   90.00
_cell.angle_gamma   90.00
#
_symmetry.space_group_name_H-M   'P 1'
#
loop_
_entity.id
_entity.type
_entity.pdbx_description
1 polymer ?
#
loop_
_entity_poly.entity_id
_entity_poly.type
_entity_poly.pdbx_seq_one_letter_code
_entity_poly.pdbx_strand_id
1 'polypeptide(L)' 'MLMTQRQMLQAQNLRFPNPERIPKARKSMCRIKQVLTERAIEDPDPRRSAEMKKMINAL' A
#
# COMPACT_ATOMS: atom_id res chain seq x y z
N MET A 1 5.84 -4.13 -10.29
CA MET A 1 7.25 -4.42 -9.93
C MET A 1 7.41 -5.74 -9.16
N LEU A 2 7.07 -5.86 -7.87
CA LEU A 2 7.28 -7.13 -7.11
C LEU A 2 6.29 -8.25 -7.46
N MET A 3 5.00 -7.93 -7.61
CA MET A 3 3.98 -8.93 -7.98
C MET A 3 4.20 -9.47 -9.39
N THR A 4 4.49 -8.59 -10.34
CA THR A 4 4.86 -8.93 -11.71
C THR A 4 6.09 -9.83 -11.75
N GLN A 5 7.16 -9.47 -11.03
CA GLN A 5 8.37 -10.28 -10.94
C GLN A 5 8.09 -11.67 -10.34
N ARG A 6 7.25 -11.76 -9.30
CA ARG A 6 6.83 -13.04 -8.72
C ARG A 6 6.11 -13.92 -9.73
N GLN A 7 5.15 -13.36 -10.46
CA GLN A 7 4.41 -14.08 -11.50
C GLN A 7 5.33 -14.57 -12.63
N MET A 8 6.25 -13.72 -13.08
CA MET A 8 7.22 -14.09 -14.13
C MET A 8 8.12 -15.24 -13.72
N LEU A 9 8.69 -15.19 -12.50
CA LEU A 9 9.56 -16.26 -12.01
C LEU A 9 8.78 -17.57 -11.79
N GLN A 10 7.56 -17.48 -11.25
CA GLN A 10 6.67 -18.64 -11.13
C GLN A 10 6.37 -19.29 -12.49
N ALA A 11 6.10 -18.49 -13.53
CA ALA A 11 5.86 -18.99 -14.88
C ALA A 11 7.09 -19.70 -15.50
N GLN A 12 8.29 -19.39 -15.03
CA GLN A 12 9.55 -20.01 -15.45
C GLN A 12 10.01 -21.13 -14.51
N ASN A 13 9.18 -21.56 -13.55
CA ASN A 13 9.56 -22.49 -12.48
C ASN A 13 10.78 -22.03 -11.64
N LEU A 14 11.03 -20.73 -11.60
CA LEU A 14 12.09 -20.12 -10.80
C LEU A 14 11.53 -19.64 -9.46
N ARG A 15 12.36 -19.76 -8.41
CA ARG A 15 12.01 -19.29 -7.07
C ARG A 15 12.12 -17.77 -7.00
N PHE A 16 11.13 -17.12 -6.40
CA PHE A 16 11.18 -15.69 -6.13
C PHE A 16 12.22 -15.39 -5.03
N PRO A 17 13.26 -14.57 -5.30
CA PRO A 17 14.26 -14.20 -4.31
C PRO A 17 13.68 -13.20 -3.29
N ASN A 18 14.10 -13.31 -2.03
CA ASN A 18 13.70 -12.41 -0.94
C ASN A 18 12.16 -12.27 -0.80
N PRO A 19 11.45 -13.36 -0.47
CA PRO A 19 9.99 -13.39 -0.40
C PRO A 19 9.41 -12.44 0.66
N GLU A 20 10.20 -12.02 1.64
CA GLU A 20 9.82 -11.08 2.69
C GLU A 20 9.59 -9.65 2.17
N ARG A 21 10.03 -9.31 0.95
CA ARG A 21 9.82 -7.98 0.35
C ARG A 21 8.33 -7.66 0.16
N ILE A 22 7.51 -8.64 -0.24
CA ILE A 22 6.06 -8.45 -0.44
C ILE A 22 5.34 -8.11 0.89
N PRO A 23 5.47 -8.90 1.97
CA PRO A 23 4.83 -8.56 3.23
C PRO A 23 5.40 -7.28 3.86
N LYS A 24 6.70 -6.97 3.68
CA LYS A 24 7.28 -5.69 4.12
C LYS A 24 6.63 -4.49 3.42
N ALA A 25 6.51 -4.55 2.09
CA ALA A 25 5.83 -3.51 1.31
C ALA A 25 4.36 -3.36 1.74
N ARG A 26 3.62 -4.47 1.88
CA ARG A 26 2.23 -4.45 2.34
C ARG A 26 2.07 -3.84 3.74
N LYS A 27 2.94 -4.18 4.69
CA LYS A 27 2.93 -3.60 6.05
C LYS A 27 3.23 -2.09 6.01
N SER A 28 4.19 -1.67 5.19
CA SER A 28 4.50 -0.25 5.02
C SER A 28 3.30 0.52 4.46
N MET A 29 2.66 0.00 3.41
CA MET A 29 1.46 0.60 2.83
C MET A 29 0.32 0.70 3.84
N CYS A 30 0.10 -0.34 4.65
CA CYS A 30 -0.90 -0.34 5.71
C CYS A 30 -0.63 0.76 6.76
N ARG A 31 0.63 0.93 7.18
CA ARG A 31 1.03 2.00 8.11
C ARG A 31 0.86 3.39 7.51
N ILE A 32 1.18 3.56 6.21
CA ILE A 32 0.95 4.83 5.51
C ILE A 32 -0.55 5.13 5.49
N LYS A 33 -1.39 4.15 5.13
CA LYS A 33 -2.85 4.29 5.16
C LYS A 33 -3.37 4.69 6.54
N GLN A 34 -2.85 4.07 7.59
CA GLN A 34 -3.18 4.43 8.98
C GLN A 34 -2.85 5.90 9.27
N VAL A 35 -1.60 6.33 9.06
CA VAL A 35 -1.16 7.70 9.33
C VAL A 35 -1.97 8.73 8.53
N LEU A 36 -2.26 8.45 7.26
CA LEU A 36 -3.08 9.34 6.44
C LEU A 36 -4.52 9.41 6.95
N THR A 37 -5.06 8.30 7.46
CA THR A 37 -6.41 8.24 8.03
C THR A 37 -6.50 9.05 9.32
N GLU A 38 -5.51 8.90 10.21
CA GLU A 38 -5.40 9.68 11.46
C GLU A 38 -5.37 11.19 11.16
N ARG A 39 -4.53 11.63 10.21
CA ARG A 39 -4.47 13.04 9.77
C ARG A 39 -5.78 13.54 9.18
N ALA A 40 -6.50 12.70 8.42
CA ALA A 40 -7.79 13.09 7.84
C ALA A 40 -8.89 13.24 8.91
N ILE A 41 -8.78 12.56 10.05
CA ILE A 41 -9.70 12.71 11.20
C ILE A 41 -9.43 14.02 11.94
N GLU A 42 -8.16 14.38 12.11
CA GLU A 42 -7.73 15.61 12.79
C GLU A 42 -7.93 16.88 11.95
N ASP A 43 -8.24 16.74 10.66
CA ASP A 43 -8.42 17.87 9.76
C ASP A 43 -9.72 18.65 10.06
N PRO A 44 -9.64 19.95 10.41
CA PRO A 44 -10.83 20.74 10.72
C PRO A 44 -11.67 21.07 9.47
N ASP A 45 -11.11 20.99 8.26
CA ASP A 45 -11.85 21.23 7.02
C ASP A 45 -12.48 19.91 6.51
N PRO A 46 -13.82 19.78 6.54
CA PRO A 46 -14.51 18.57 6.10
C PRO A 46 -14.30 18.28 4.61
N ARG A 47 -14.05 19.30 3.76
CA ARG A 47 -13.79 19.11 2.34
C ARG A 47 -12.41 18.48 2.12
N ARG A 48 -11.40 19.01 2.79
CA ARG A 48 -10.03 18.48 2.73
C ARG A 48 -9.94 17.07 3.32
N SER A 49 -10.64 16.81 4.42
CA SER A 49 -10.81 15.47 4.99
C SER A 49 -11.45 14.49 3.99
N ALA A 50 -12.52 14.90 3.29
CA ALA A 50 -13.21 14.06 2.32
C ALA A 50 -12.34 13.71 1.11
N GLU A 51 -11.61 14.67 0.56
CA GLU A 51 -10.67 14.43 -0.54
C GLU A 51 -9.51 13.52 -0.10
N MET A 52 -8.99 13.71 1.11
CA MET A 52 -7.94 12.85 1.67
C MET A 52 -8.44 11.41 1.84
N LYS A 53 -9.67 11.22 2.33
CA LYS A 53 -10.31 9.89 2.45
C LYS A 53 -10.51 9.21 1.09
N LYS A 54 -10.91 9.94 0.05
CA LYS A 54 -11.01 9.40 -1.32
C LYS A 54 -9.66 8.92 -1.83
N MET A 55 -8.61 9.74 -1.68
CA MET A 55 -7.25 9.37 -2.07
C MET A 55 -6.76 8.12 -1.32
N ILE A 56 -6.97 8.04 -0.01
CA ILE A 56 -6.57 6.89 0.82
C ILE A 56 -7.26 5.59 0.38
N ASN A 57 -8.50 5.65 -0.09
CA ASN A 57 -9.25 4.47 -0.53
C ASN A 57 -8.94 4.06 -1.97
N ALA A 58 -8.30 4.93 -2.75
CA ALA A 58 -7.77 4.61 -4.07
C ALA A 58 -6.37 3.97 -4.02
N LEU A 59 -5.72 3.95 -2.84
CA LEU A 59 -4.43 3.32 -2.54
C LEU A 59 -4.59 1.87 -2.03
#